data_AF-A0A3A8QNG4-F1
#
_entry.id   AF-A0A3A8QNG4-F1
#
_cell.length_a   1.000
_cell.length_b   1.000
_cell.length_c   1.000
_cell.angle_alpha   90.00
_cell.angle_beta   90.00
_cell.angle_gamma   90.00
#
_symmetry.space_group_name_H-M   'P 1'
#
loop_
_entity.id
_entity.type
_entity.pdbx_description
1 polymer ?
#
loop_
_entity_poly.entity_id
_entity_poly.type
_entity_poly.pdbx_seq_one_letter_code
_entity_poly.pdbx_strand_id
1 'polypeptide(L)'
;MPLAPLLAELTRHHFPNPPATPTQIAAFEARVGWTLDPELRAFYLHCDGATLFKRFPHANYHLLPLAEIQRARVAMRPRDDDSFGPASWYTLVDLQDSDYVILDVAHPKDGRYPLLDGYHETFPEGVRPIAVSFREFLEKALASGDAFFWLDE
;
A
#
# COMPACT_ATOMS: atom_id res chain seq x y z
N MET A 1 4.83 -17.29 2.32
CA MET A 1 3.61 -17.92 1.74
C MET A 1 3.32 -17.39 0.33
N PRO A 2 2.76 -18.15 -0.63
CA PRO A 2 2.31 -17.59 -1.92
C PRO A 2 1.21 -16.54 -1.75
N LEU A 3 0.97 -15.69 -2.76
CA LEU A 3 -0.04 -14.62 -2.67
C LEU A 3 -1.48 -15.14 -2.61
N ALA A 4 -1.82 -16.19 -3.38
CA ALA A 4 -3.20 -16.67 -3.47
C ALA A 4 -3.83 -17.09 -2.11
N PRO A 5 -3.12 -17.82 -1.22
CA PRO A 5 -3.60 -18.07 0.15
C PRO A 5 -3.89 -16.81 0.96
N LEU A 6 -3.03 -15.78 0.87
CA LEU A 6 -3.24 -14.49 1.55
C LEU A 6 -4.51 -13.80 1.06
N LEU A 7 -4.76 -13.82 -0.25
CA LEU A 7 -5.99 -13.26 -0.85
C LEU A 7 -7.25 -14.03 -0.41
N ALA A 8 -7.16 -15.35 -0.28
CA ALA A 8 -8.25 -16.17 0.23
C ALA A 8 -8.56 -15.87 1.71
N GLU A 9 -7.52 -15.67 2.53
CA GLU A 9 -7.66 -15.23 3.92
C GLU A 9 -8.32 -13.85 4.00
N LEU A 10 -7.87 -12.91 3.15
CA LEU A 10 -8.44 -11.57 3.02
C LEU A 10 -9.95 -11.62 2.72
N THR A 11 -10.37 -12.44 1.76
CA THR A 11 -11.81 -12.61 1.45
C THR A 11 -12.60 -13.23 2.60
N ARG A 12 -12.00 -14.14 3.35
CA ARG A 12 -12.73 -14.93 4.36
C ARG A 12 -12.86 -14.21 5.69
N HIS A 13 -11.87 -13.43 6.09
CA HIS A 13 -11.73 -12.91 7.45
C HIS A 13 -11.61 -11.39 7.55
N HIS A 14 -11.53 -10.69 6.42
CA HIS A 14 -11.36 -9.24 6.38
C HIS A 14 -12.45 -8.58 5.53
N PHE A 15 -12.24 -7.33 5.13
CA PHE A 15 -13.24 -6.51 4.44
C PHE A 15 -12.68 -6.01 3.10
N PRO A 16 -12.58 -6.88 2.07
CA PRO A 16 -12.24 -6.46 0.71
C PRO A 16 -13.32 -5.59 0.08
N ASN A 17 -12.89 -4.65 -0.75
CA ASN A 17 -13.76 -4.00 -1.72
C ASN A 17 -14.03 -4.95 -2.92
N PRO A 18 -15.04 -4.65 -3.76
CA PRO A 18 -15.20 -5.36 -5.03
C PRO A 18 -13.92 -5.33 -5.88
N PRO A 19 -13.65 -6.37 -6.68
CA PRO A 19 -12.51 -6.41 -7.60
C PRO A 19 -12.42 -5.20 -8.54
N ALA A 20 -11.21 -4.72 -8.81
CA ALA A 20 -10.99 -3.77 -9.88
C ALA A 20 -11.15 -4.45 -11.25
N THR A 21 -11.76 -3.75 -12.19
CA THR A 21 -11.81 -4.17 -13.59
C THR A 21 -10.47 -3.92 -14.29
N PRO A 22 -10.15 -4.67 -15.36
CA PRO A 22 -8.98 -4.37 -16.18
C PRO A 22 -8.94 -2.93 -16.70
N THR A 23 -10.11 -2.35 -16.99
CA THR A 23 -10.23 -0.94 -17.41
C THR A 23 -9.85 0.03 -16.31
N GLN A 24 -10.27 -0.21 -15.06
CA GLN A 24 -9.87 0.62 -13.91
C GLN A 24 -8.35 0.55 -13.68
N ILE A 25 -7.77 -0.65 -13.81
CA ILE A 25 -6.31 -0.80 -13.72
C ILE A 25 -5.61 -0.02 -14.83
N ALA A 26 -6.05 -0.14 -16.09
CA ALA A 26 -5.45 0.61 -17.19
C ALA A 26 -5.56 2.13 -17.00
N ALA A 27 -6.71 2.61 -16.51
CA ALA A 27 -6.92 4.03 -16.20
C ALA A 27 -6.02 4.50 -15.05
N PHE A 28 -5.82 3.67 -14.02
CA PHE A 28 -4.88 3.93 -12.95
C PHE A 28 -3.45 4.07 -13.51
N GLU A 29 -2.96 3.07 -14.24
CA GLU A 29 -1.59 3.06 -14.78
C GLU A 29 -1.33 4.25 -15.70
N ALA A 30 -2.31 4.62 -16.53
CA ALA A 30 -2.24 5.82 -17.37
C ALA A 30 -2.18 7.11 -16.55
N ARG A 31 -2.91 7.21 -15.44
CA ARG A 31 -2.91 8.38 -14.55
C ARG A 31 -1.59 8.54 -13.79
N VAL A 32 -1.03 7.45 -13.28
CA VAL A 32 0.18 7.51 -12.43
C VAL A 32 1.49 7.43 -13.21
N GLY A 33 1.46 6.92 -14.45
CA GLY A 33 2.63 6.82 -15.32
C GLY A 33 3.54 5.63 -15.02
N TRP A 34 3.09 4.67 -14.22
CA TRP A 34 3.78 3.43 -13.88
C TRP A 34 2.80 2.25 -13.85
N THR A 35 3.32 1.02 -13.92
CA THR A 35 2.51 -0.20 -14.02
C THR A 35 2.48 -0.99 -12.73
N LEU A 36 1.33 -1.55 -12.37
CA LEU A 36 1.23 -2.48 -11.24
C LEU A 36 2.14 -3.70 -11.48
N ASP A 37 3.00 -4.01 -10.51
CA ASP A 37 3.73 -5.27 -10.54
C ASP A 37 2.76 -6.47 -10.40
N PRO A 38 3.16 -7.70 -10.77
CA PRO A 38 2.22 -8.83 -10.77
C PRO A 38 1.51 -9.15 -9.43
N GLU A 39 2.08 -8.79 -8.27
CA GLU A 39 1.48 -9.02 -6.94
C GLU A 39 0.40 -7.99 -6.69
N LEU A 40 0.69 -6.70 -6.91
CA LEU A 40 -0.31 -5.63 -6.82
C LEU A 40 -1.44 -5.84 -7.84
N ARG A 41 -1.12 -6.20 -9.08
CA ARG A 41 -2.13 -6.48 -10.10
C ARG A 41 -3.05 -7.63 -9.70
N ALA A 42 -2.49 -8.71 -9.16
CA ALA A 42 -3.28 -9.84 -8.67
C ALA A 42 -4.16 -9.43 -7.47
N PHE A 43 -3.64 -8.61 -6.56
CA PHE A 43 -4.42 -8.06 -5.45
C PHE A 43 -5.57 -7.17 -5.95
N TYR A 44 -5.32 -6.20 -6.82
CA TYR A 44 -6.37 -5.29 -7.31
C TYR A 44 -7.43 -5.99 -8.16
N LEU A 45 -7.05 -7.02 -8.93
CA LEU A 45 -8.00 -7.90 -9.62
C LEU A 45 -8.80 -8.81 -8.68
N HIS A 46 -8.37 -8.96 -7.43
CA HIS A 46 -9.07 -9.72 -6.39
C HIS A 46 -9.97 -8.81 -5.53
N CYS A 47 -9.50 -7.60 -5.21
CA CYS A 47 -10.25 -6.56 -4.52
C CYS A 47 -9.61 -5.18 -4.76
N ASP A 48 -10.41 -4.15 -5.07
CA ASP A 48 -9.93 -2.77 -5.23
C ASP A 48 -9.70 -2.08 -3.88
N GLY A 49 -8.68 -2.52 -3.16
CA GLY A 49 -8.45 -2.12 -1.76
C GLY A 49 -9.24 -2.98 -0.75
N ALA A 50 -8.89 -2.82 0.52
CA ALA A 50 -9.46 -3.60 1.62
C ALA A 50 -9.16 -2.93 2.98
N THR A 51 -9.95 -3.26 3.99
CA THR A 51 -9.56 -3.02 5.39
C THR A 51 -9.25 -4.34 6.08
N LEU A 52 -8.13 -4.40 6.83
CA LEU A 52 -7.79 -5.56 7.64
C LEU A 52 -8.34 -5.39 9.06
N PHE A 53 -8.66 -6.53 9.68
CA PHE A 53 -9.16 -6.73 11.05
C PHE A 53 -10.47 -6.01 11.44
N LYS A 54 -10.62 -4.73 11.12
CA LYS A 54 -11.78 -3.88 11.41
C LYS A 54 -12.27 -3.22 10.12
N ARG A 55 -13.50 -2.70 10.15
CA ARG A 55 -14.04 -1.88 9.05
C ARG A 55 -13.55 -0.45 9.17
N PHE A 56 -13.46 0.22 8.02
CA PHE A 56 -13.30 1.68 7.96
C PHE A 56 -14.41 2.39 8.77
N PRO A 57 -14.11 3.46 9.53
CA PRO A 57 -12.84 4.18 9.64
C PRO A 57 -11.92 3.68 10.77
N HIS A 58 -12.18 2.53 11.39
CA HIS A 58 -11.47 2.08 12.59
C HIS A 58 -10.33 1.08 12.32
N ALA A 59 -9.98 0.87 11.04
CA ALA A 59 -8.97 -0.11 10.63
C ALA A 59 -7.57 0.49 10.70
N ASN A 60 -6.63 -0.19 11.34
CA ASN A 60 -5.22 0.21 11.34
C ASN A 60 -4.57 0.02 9.97
N TYR A 61 -5.09 -0.92 9.18
CA TYR A 61 -4.62 -1.20 7.82
C TYR A 61 -5.76 -0.96 6.83
N HIS A 62 -5.76 0.21 6.19
CA HIS A 62 -6.63 0.51 5.08
C HIS A 62 -5.84 0.46 3.77
N LEU A 63 -5.86 -0.69 3.09
CA LEU A 63 -5.27 -0.84 1.76
C LEU A 63 -6.08 -0.02 0.77
N LEU A 64 -5.45 1.00 0.19
CA LEU A 64 -6.14 2.02 -0.59
C LEU A 64 -6.69 1.44 -1.91
N PRO A 65 -7.92 1.82 -2.29
CA PRO A 65 -8.41 1.58 -3.64
C PRO A 65 -7.54 2.35 -4.66
N LEU A 66 -7.49 1.87 -5.90
CA LEU A 66 -6.68 2.47 -6.98
C LEU A 66 -6.97 3.97 -7.16
N ALA A 67 -8.20 4.42 -6.89
CA ALA A 67 -8.59 5.82 -7.02
C ALA A 67 -7.92 6.74 -5.98
N GLU A 68 -7.56 6.21 -4.81
CA GLU A 68 -7.00 6.98 -3.67
C GLU A 68 -5.47 6.95 -3.63
N ILE A 69 -4.84 6.06 -4.40
CA ILE A 69 -3.39 6.06 -4.55
C ILE A 69 -2.92 7.35 -5.23
N GLN A 70 -2.01 8.03 -4.55
CA GLN A 70 -1.39 9.27 -4.98
C GLN A 70 0.07 9.34 -4.54
N ARG A 71 0.80 10.37 -4.97
CA ARG A 71 2.18 10.58 -4.52
C ARG A 71 2.22 10.79 -3.01
N ALA A 72 3.13 10.11 -2.33
CA ALA A 72 3.32 10.20 -0.87
C ALA A 72 3.53 11.66 -0.43
N ARG A 73 4.29 12.43 -1.21
CA ARG A 73 4.52 13.85 -0.94
C ARG A 73 3.30 14.75 -1.07
N VAL A 74 2.28 14.33 -1.82
CA VAL A 74 0.98 15.04 -1.89
C VAL A 74 0.08 14.64 -0.73
N ALA A 75 0.15 13.38 -0.31
CA ALA A 75 -0.66 12.87 0.80
C ALA A 75 -0.23 13.44 2.16
N MET A 76 1.09 13.52 2.41
CA MET A 76 1.63 13.89 3.73
C MET A 76 2.06 15.35 3.84
N ARG A 77 2.16 16.10 2.74
CA ARG A 77 2.73 17.46 2.73
C ARG A 77 1.89 18.42 1.88
N PRO A 78 1.96 19.74 2.14
CA PRO A 78 1.06 20.71 1.51
C PRO A 78 1.37 21.01 0.03
N ARG A 79 2.49 20.51 -0.52
CA ARG A 79 2.93 20.78 -1.89
C ARG A 79 3.57 19.56 -2.54
N ASP A 80 3.41 19.42 -3.85
CA ASP A 80 4.15 18.47 -4.67
C ASP A 80 5.48 19.10 -5.10
N ASP A 81 6.48 19.07 -4.22
CA ASP A 81 7.84 19.50 -4.54
C ASP A 81 8.88 18.53 -3.97
N ASP A 82 10.09 18.58 -4.51
CA ASP A 82 11.14 17.60 -4.21
C ASP A 82 11.71 17.73 -2.78
N SER A 83 11.41 18.81 -2.05
CA SER A 83 11.77 18.90 -0.62
C SER A 83 10.93 17.97 0.25
N PHE A 84 9.81 17.47 -0.27
CA PHE A 84 8.91 16.55 0.39
C PHE A 84 9.10 15.10 -0.07
N GLY A 85 10.30 14.74 -0.53
CA GLY A 85 10.66 13.36 -0.86
C GLY A 85 10.44 12.99 -2.34
N PRO A 86 10.89 11.79 -2.76
CA PRO A 86 10.86 11.35 -4.16
C PRO A 86 9.47 11.32 -4.82
N ALA A 87 9.43 11.57 -6.14
CA ALA A 87 8.20 11.55 -6.93
C ALA A 87 7.77 10.12 -7.25
N SER A 88 8.68 9.17 -7.05
CA SER A 88 8.46 7.73 -7.18
C SER A 88 7.79 7.11 -5.96
N TRP A 89 7.56 7.87 -4.89
CA TRP A 89 6.90 7.36 -3.71
C TRP A 89 5.39 7.57 -3.80
N TYR A 90 4.63 6.48 -3.68
CA TYR A 90 3.17 6.48 -3.78
C TYR A 90 2.55 5.84 -2.54
N THR A 91 1.43 6.37 -2.07
CA THR A 91 0.66 5.75 -0.98
C THR A 91 0.11 4.39 -1.40
N LEU A 92 0.01 3.46 -0.45
CA LEU A 92 -0.59 2.15 -0.68
C LEU A 92 -1.50 1.71 0.47
N VAL A 93 -1.09 1.94 1.71
CA VAL A 93 -1.90 1.63 2.89
C VAL A 93 -1.98 2.87 3.76
N ASP A 94 -3.19 3.30 4.07
CA ASP A 94 -3.46 4.33 5.09
C ASP A 94 -3.48 3.67 6.46
N LEU A 95 -2.67 4.21 7.38
CA LEU A 95 -2.52 3.74 8.75
C LEU A 95 -3.24 4.65 9.77
N GLN A 96 -4.11 5.55 9.29
CA GLN A 96 -4.70 6.67 10.02
C GLN A 96 -3.69 7.77 10.34
N ASP A 97 -4.19 8.90 10.83
CA ASP A 97 -3.40 10.08 11.23
C ASP A 97 -2.41 10.58 10.15
N SER A 98 -2.74 10.34 8.87
CA SER A 98 -1.90 10.66 7.71
C SER A 98 -0.60 9.85 7.60
N ASP A 99 -0.48 8.75 8.35
CA ASP A 99 0.60 7.78 8.21
C ASP A 99 0.29 6.77 7.09
N TYR A 100 1.32 6.40 6.35
CA TYR A 100 1.16 5.51 5.20
C TYR A 100 2.24 4.44 5.15
N VAL A 101 1.85 3.25 4.68
CA VAL A 101 2.79 2.40 3.95
C VAL A 101 2.83 2.88 2.51
N ILE A 102 4.04 3.16 2.02
CA ILE A 102 4.27 3.68 0.67
C ILE A 102 5.08 2.70 -0.18
N LEU A 103 4.94 2.82 -1.50
CA LEU A 103 5.69 2.07 -2.52
C LEU A 103 6.78 2.96 -3.12
N ASP A 104 7.96 2.40 -3.38
CA ASP A 104 8.95 3.06 -4.25
C ASP A 104 8.97 2.44 -5.65
N VAL A 105 8.38 3.15 -6.62
CA VAL A 105 8.23 2.64 -7.99
C VAL A 105 9.47 2.83 -8.86
N ALA A 106 10.48 3.59 -8.40
CA ALA A 106 11.72 3.79 -9.15
C ALA A 106 12.78 2.71 -8.88
N HIS A 107 12.66 1.99 -7.75
CA HIS A 107 13.67 1.02 -7.32
C HIS A 107 13.08 -0.37 -7.08
N PRO A 108 12.48 -1.01 -8.10
CA PRO A 108 11.95 -2.36 -7.95
C PRO A 108 13.08 -3.36 -7.62
N LYS A 109 12.81 -4.25 -6.66
CA LYS A 109 13.67 -5.38 -6.30
C LYS A 109 13.06 -6.66 -6.85
N ASP A 110 13.78 -7.36 -7.70
CA ASP A 110 13.30 -8.58 -8.37
C ASP A 110 11.93 -8.41 -9.06
N GLY A 111 11.70 -7.22 -9.64
CA GLY A 111 10.44 -6.86 -10.30
C GLY A 111 9.27 -6.54 -9.36
N ARG A 112 9.53 -6.32 -8.06
CA ARG A 112 8.54 -5.92 -7.04
C ARG A 112 8.88 -4.57 -6.45
N TYR A 113 7.86 -3.78 -6.14
CA TYR A 113 8.07 -2.53 -5.44
C TYR A 113 8.28 -2.77 -3.94
N PRO A 114 9.37 -2.28 -3.34
CA PRO A 114 9.56 -2.34 -1.90
C PRO A 114 8.54 -1.43 -1.20
N LEU A 115 8.11 -1.84 0.00
CA LEU A 115 7.21 -1.08 0.85
C LEU A 115 7.99 -0.41 1.97
N LEU A 116 7.67 0.86 2.23
CA LEU A 116 8.35 1.71 3.20
C LEU A 116 7.35 2.24 4.23
N ASP A 117 7.81 2.43 5.46
CA ASP A 117 7.11 3.14 6.52
C ASP A 117 7.18 4.65 6.27
N GLY A 118 6.04 5.26 5.94
CA GLY A 118 5.87 6.69 5.73
C GLY A 118 5.20 7.35 6.92
N TYR A 119 5.97 7.57 7.99
CA TYR A 119 5.49 8.29 9.18
C TYR A 119 5.42 9.79 8.91
N HIS A 120 4.22 10.37 9.02
CA HIS A 120 3.97 11.73 8.57
C HIS A 120 4.72 12.79 9.36
N GLU A 121 5.08 12.59 10.63
CA GLU A 121 5.79 13.63 11.38
C GLU A 121 7.24 13.81 10.91
N THR A 122 7.91 12.73 10.50
CA THR A 122 9.33 12.74 10.11
C THR A 122 9.55 12.60 8.61
N PHE A 123 8.48 12.62 7.81
CA PHE A 123 8.57 12.50 6.35
C PHE A 123 9.23 13.73 5.69
N PRO A 124 10.15 13.57 4.73
CA PRO A 124 10.62 12.31 4.14
C PRO A 124 11.82 11.66 4.84
N GLU A 125 12.44 12.30 5.84
CA GLU A 125 13.71 11.86 6.43
C GLU A 125 13.65 10.52 7.19
N GLY A 126 12.50 10.20 7.79
CA GLY A 126 12.29 8.99 8.60
C GLY A 126 11.88 7.74 7.83
N VAL A 127 11.76 7.81 6.50
CA VAL A 127 11.23 6.71 5.69
C VAL A 127 12.20 5.52 5.67
N ARG A 128 11.70 4.33 6.01
CA ARG A 128 12.50 3.09 6.07
C ARG A 128 11.78 1.90 5.43
N PRO A 129 12.51 0.94 4.82
CA PRO A 129 11.90 -0.24 4.24
C PRO A 129 11.34 -1.18 5.32
N ILE A 130 10.14 -1.72 5.09
CA ILE A 130 9.47 -2.67 6.00
C ILE A 130 9.16 -4.02 5.34
N ALA A 131 9.09 -4.05 4.01
CA ALA A 131 8.96 -5.28 3.21
C ALA A 131 9.56 -5.09 1.81
N VAL A 132 10.08 -6.15 1.20
CA VAL A 132 10.63 -6.11 -0.15
C VAL A 132 9.58 -6.32 -1.24
N SER A 133 8.37 -6.74 -0.88
CA SER A 133 7.24 -6.88 -1.80
C SER A 133 5.88 -6.75 -1.10
N PHE A 134 4.82 -6.56 -1.88
CA PHE A 134 3.45 -6.51 -1.37
C PHE A 134 3.03 -7.79 -0.67
N ARG A 135 3.37 -8.95 -1.24
CA ARG A 135 3.08 -10.26 -0.63
C ARG A 135 3.73 -10.42 0.74
N GLU A 136 5.00 -10.03 0.89
CA GLU A 136 5.68 -10.09 2.19
C GLU A 136 5.02 -9.16 3.21
N PHE A 137 4.69 -7.93 2.80
CA PHE A 137 3.96 -7.00 3.66
C PHE A 137 2.63 -7.59 4.13
N LEU A 138 1.81 -8.09 3.20
CA LEU A 138 0.49 -8.64 3.52
C LEU A 138 0.60 -9.86 4.45
N GLU A 139 1.59 -10.73 4.22
CA GLU A 139 1.88 -11.88 5.08
C GLU A 139 2.19 -11.44 6.52
N LYS A 140 3.05 -10.44 6.71
CA LYS A 140 3.40 -9.92 8.04
C LYS A 140 2.25 -9.16 8.70
N ALA A 141 1.51 -8.35 7.93
CA ALA A 141 0.38 -7.57 8.42
C ALA A 141 -0.77 -8.47 8.89
N LEU A 142 -1.07 -9.56 8.16
CA LEU A 142 -2.07 -10.53 8.59
C LEU A 142 -1.61 -11.29 9.85
N ALA A 143 -0.33 -11.67 9.90
CA ALA A 143 0.24 -12.38 11.05
C ALA A 143 0.34 -11.53 12.33
N SER A 144 0.31 -10.19 12.24
CA SER A 144 0.48 -9.30 13.38
C SER A 144 -0.77 -9.14 14.26
N GLY A 145 -1.93 -9.57 13.79
CA GLY A 145 -3.17 -9.47 14.56
C GLY A 145 -3.57 -8.03 14.88
N ASP A 146 -3.50 -7.13 13.88
CA ASP A 146 -3.84 -5.69 13.94
C ASP A 146 -2.75 -4.76 14.52
N ALA A 147 -1.59 -5.30 14.94
CA ALA A 147 -0.41 -4.50 15.32
C ALA A 147 0.42 -4.05 14.11
N PHE A 148 1.20 -2.98 14.23
CA PHE A 148 2.19 -2.56 13.22
C PHE A 148 3.48 -3.39 13.37
N PHE A 149 3.66 -4.40 12.51
CA PHE A 149 4.67 -5.45 12.70
C PHE A 149 6.14 -4.97 12.66
N TRP A 150 6.39 -3.75 12.21
CA TRP A 150 7.73 -3.15 12.06
C TRP A 150 8.04 -2.11 13.15
N LEU A 151 7.12 -1.90 14.09
CA LEU A 151 7.35 -1.13 15.29
C LEU A 151 7.69 -2.10 16.42
N ASP A 152 8.84 -1.89 17.04
CA ASP A 152 9.13 -2.51 18.32
C ASP A 152 8.34 -1.73 19.39
N GLU A 153 7.61 -2.44 20.26
CA GLU A 153 6.96 -1.84 21.44
C GLU A 153 7.98 -1.32 22.46
#